data_AF-U2J668-F1
#
_entry.id   AF-U2J668-F1
#
_cell.length_a   1.000
_cell.length_b   1.000
_cell.length_c   1.000
_cell.angle_alpha   90.00
_cell.angle_beta   90.00
_cell.angle_gamma   90.00
#
_symmetry.space_group_name_H-M   'P 1'
#
loop_
_entity.id
_entity.type
_entity.pdbx_description
1 polymer ?
#
loop_
_entity_poly.entity_id
_entity_poly.type
_entity_poly.pdbx_seq_one_letter_code
_entity_poly.pdbx_strand_id
1 'polypeptide(L)'
;MINKNILLVLFIISCSFFVSCISRLSRPAITGYIYDYDNSPIVDCSVGETKTDAQGKFYLEERRTNRFLLTEMLTLEAPPVFFTLDINKEGYLPYHFDFFQRHGGGRQKGATDALDTIYIRRIDQEIILQDYIYDRWIFSASKNLDTLYGTNKNYRSTNIINRESDFQDHYNWGLVYKYKNKSPIDSSWSVESYDLATSCTINLSRDGSYEGKKIKTYLNPWRHRKEYDRTYRESYQIPNEESDSNGKFSVLGNTLHFDKALVGVPVTYQIDSIDRDILILIQK
;
A
#
# COMPACT_ATOMS: atom_id res chain seq x y z
N MET A 1 66.13 -8.09 0.21
CA MET A 1 65.93 -6.74 -0.34
C MET A 1 64.74 -6.77 -1.28
N ILE A 2 63.63 -6.13 -0.93
CA ILE A 2 62.50 -5.98 -1.87
C ILE A 2 62.96 -5.03 -2.98
N ASN A 3 62.81 -5.47 -4.23
CA ASN A 3 63.24 -4.69 -5.39
C ASN A 3 62.46 -3.36 -5.43
N LYS A 4 63.16 -2.25 -5.60
CA LYS A 4 62.57 -0.89 -5.60
C LYS A 4 61.44 -0.73 -6.62
N ASN A 5 61.53 -1.47 -7.73
CA ASN A 5 60.50 -1.52 -8.76
C ASN A 5 59.22 -2.24 -8.30
N ILE A 6 59.35 -3.29 -7.47
CA ILE A 6 58.20 -4.00 -6.89
C ILE A 6 57.47 -3.10 -5.89
N LEU A 7 58.21 -2.36 -5.07
CA LEU A 7 57.62 -1.43 -4.10
C LEU A 7 56.85 -0.30 -4.80
N LEU A 8 57.38 0.21 -5.91
CA LEU A 8 56.75 1.26 -6.71
C LEU A 8 55.48 0.76 -7.43
N VAL A 9 55.48 -0.47 -7.96
CA VAL A 9 54.28 -1.08 -8.55
C VAL A 9 53.19 -1.30 -7.50
N LEU A 10 53.54 -1.78 -6.31
CA LEU A 10 52.58 -1.95 -5.20
C LEU A 10 51.99 -0.61 -4.75
N PHE A 11 52.79 0.46 -4.74
CA PHE A 11 52.32 1.80 -4.41
C PHE A 11 51.33 2.33 -5.46
N ILE A 12 51.61 2.14 -6.76
CA ILE A 12 50.71 2.55 -7.84
C ILE A 12 49.39 1.76 -7.79
N ILE A 13 49.44 0.45 -7.56
CA ILE A 13 48.25 -0.40 -7.41
C ILE A 13 47.42 0.05 -6.20
N SER A 14 48.07 0.31 -5.05
CA SER A 14 47.42 0.81 -3.84
C SER A 14 46.72 2.15 -4.10
N CYS A 15 47.42 3.13 -4.69
CA CYS A 15 46.83 4.42 -5.06
C CYS A 15 45.66 4.29 -6.04
N SER A 16 45.71 3.33 -6.96
CA SER A 16 44.62 3.08 -7.92
C SER A 16 43.33 2.65 -7.23
N PHE A 17 43.42 1.84 -6.16
CA PHE A 17 42.25 1.43 -5.37
C PHE A 17 41.57 2.60 -4.65
N PHE A 18 42.32 3.61 -4.23
CA PHE A 18 41.77 4.82 -3.57
C PHE A 18 41.06 5.77 -4.55
N VAL A 19 41.30 5.66 -5.86
CA VAL A 19 40.70 6.54 -6.88
C VAL A 19 39.53 5.85 -7.61
N SER A 20 39.40 4.53 -7.52
CA SER A 20 38.28 3.80 -8.12
C SER A 20 36.92 4.23 -7.55
N CYS A 21 36.03 4.64 -8.45
CA CYS A 21 34.64 4.98 -8.13
C CYS A 21 33.69 3.88 -8.63
N ILE A 22 32.70 3.52 -7.83
CA ILE A 22 31.56 2.71 -8.23
C ILE A 22 30.38 3.62 -8.51
N SER A 23 29.65 3.33 -9.59
CA SER A 23 28.37 3.99 -9.90
C SER A 23 27.21 3.28 -9.19
N ARG A 24 26.57 3.96 -8.25
CA ARG A 24 25.37 3.49 -7.52
C ARG A 24 24.12 4.16 -8.06
N LEU A 25 23.01 3.40 -8.09
CA LEU A 25 21.72 3.94 -8.49
C LEU A 25 21.23 4.93 -7.43
N SER A 26 20.78 6.12 -7.84
CA SER A 26 20.07 7.07 -6.97
C SER A 26 18.61 7.24 -7.37
N ARG A 27 18.29 7.10 -8.66
CA ARG A 27 16.92 6.99 -9.17
C ARG A 27 16.92 6.15 -10.46
N PRO A 28 16.07 5.12 -10.60
CA PRO A 28 15.90 4.43 -11.88
C PRO A 28 15.34 5.37 -12.94
N ALA A 29 15.45 5.00 -14.22
CA ALA A 29 14.67 5.67 -15.25
C ALA A 29 13.18 5.37 -15.02
N ILE A 30 12.33 6.38 -15.08
CA ILE A 30 10.92 6.24 -14.72
C ILE A 30 10.06 6.60 -15.92
N THR A 31 9.08 5.75 -16.22
CA THR A 31 8.05 6.02 -17.21
C THR A 31 6.68 5.95 -16.56
N GLY A 32 5.75 6.75 -17.06
CA GLY A 32 4.36 6.70 -16.62
C GLY A 32 3.48 7.63 -17.43
N TYR A 33 2.22 7.69 -17.06
CA TYR A 33 1.20 8.53 -17.66
C TYR A 33 0.53 9.39 -16.58
N ILE A 34 0.05 10.58 -16.93
CA ILE A 34 -0.72 11.45 -16.03
C ILE A 34 -2.05 11.79 -16.68
N TYR A 35 -3.11 11.44 -15.98
CA TYR A 35 -4.50 11.55 -16.40
C TYR A 35 -5.30 12.30 -15.34
N ASP A 36 -6.41 12.90 -15.73
CA ASP A 36 -7.41 13.40 -14.78
C ASP A 36 -8.44 12.31 -14.45
N TYR A 37 -9.31 12.58 -13.47
CA TYR A 37 -10.28 11.59 -12.99
C TYR A 37 -11.33 11.22 -14.04
N ASP A 38 -11.47 12.04 -15.09
CA ASP A 38 -12.33 11.80 -16.25
C ASP A 38 -11.63 10.93 -17.31
N ASN A 39 -10.43 10.42 -17.01
CA ASN A 39 -9.56 9.65 -17.91
C ASN A 39 -9.06 10.44 -19.12
N SER A 40 -8.90 11.75 -19.00
CA SER A 40 -8.27 12.58 -20.02
C SER A 40 -6.76 12.74 -19.74
N PRO A 41 -5.88 12.55 -20.73
CA PRO A 41 -4.45 12.77 -20.56
C PRO A 41 -4.15 14.24 -20.26
N ILE A 42 -3.26 14.49 -19.30
CA ILE A 42 -2.86 15.85 -18.93
C ILE A 42 -1.56 16.20 -19.62
N VAL A 43 -1.65 17.11 -20.59
CA VAL A 43 -0.50 17.62 -21.36
C VAL A 43 0.24 18.68 -20.56
N ASP A 44 1.56 18.78 -20.71
CA ASP A 44 2.42 19.79 -20.06
C ASP A 44 2.26 19.82 -18.52
N CYS A 45 2.05 18.67 -17.89
CA CYS A 45 2.13 18.49 -16.45
C CYS A 45 3.61 18.39 -16.05
N SER A 46 4.03 19.15 -15.04
CA SER A 46 5.40 19.10 -14.52
C SER A 46 5.57 17.86 -13.66
N VAL A 47 6.56 17.03 -13.97
CA VAL A 47 6.85 15.76 -13.29
C VAL A 47 8.33 15.72 -12.97
N GLY A 48 8.71 16.04 -11.74
CA GLY A 48 10.12 16.22 -11.37
C GLY A 48 10.83 17.21 -12.32
N GLU A 49 11.75 16.70 -13.15
CA GLU A 49 12.50 17.53 -14.12
C GLU A 49 11.94 17.51 -15.55
N THR A 50 10.86 16.79 -15.81
CA THR A 50 10.29 16.65 -17.16
C THR A 50 8.86 17.18 -17.22
N LYS A 51 8.30 17.21 -18.43
CA LYS A 51 6.89 17.50 -18.68
C LYS A 51 6.23 16.34 -19.43
N THR A 52 4.93 16.17 -19.21
CA THR A 52 4.14 15.18 -19.95
C THR A 52 3.91 15.61 -21.40
N ASP A 53 3.84 14.63 -22.30
CA ASP A 53 3.51 14.82 -23.71
C ASP A 53 1.99 14.92 -23.95
N ALA A 54 1.59 14.95 -25.23
CA ALA A 54 0.19 15.04 -25.66
C ALA A 54 -0.67 13.85 -25.22
N GLN A 55 -0.06 12.71 -24.90
CA GLN A 55 -0.71 11.50 -24.40
C GLN A 55 -0.65 11.41 -22.86
N GLY A 56 -0.16 12.46 -22.20
CA GLY A 56 0.05 12.51 -20.76
C GLY A 56 1.27 11.69 -20.31
N LYS A 57 2.09 11.17 -21.22
CA LYS A 57 3.22 10.31 -20.89
C LYS A 57 4.43 11.14 -20.47
N PHE A 58 5.18 10.67 -19.49
CA PHE A 58 6.46 11.25 -19.08
C PHE A 58 7.58 10.21 -19.06
N TYR A 59 8.80 10.71 -19.17
CA TYR A 59 10.02 9.95 -19.01
C TYR A 59 11.02 10.75 -18.17
N LEU A 60 11.46 10.16 -17.07
CA LEU A 60 12.55 10.67 -16.24
C LEU A 60 13.80 9.82 -16.45
N GLU A 61 14.92 10.48 -16.68
CA GLU A 61 16.19 9.80 -16.87
C GLU A 61 16.70 9.15 -15.58
N GLU A 62 17.44 8.05 -15.75
CA GLU A 62 18.15 7.37 -14.67
C GLU A 62 19.19 8.32 -14.05
N ARG A 63 19.20 8.41 -12.72
CA ARG A 63 20.24 9.12 -11.97
C ARG A 63 21.12 8.12 -11.22
N ARG A 64 22.42 8.33 -11.33
CA ARG A 64 23.43 7.56 -10.61
C ARG A 64 24.41 8.50 -9.91
N THR A 65 24.88 8.08 -8.74
CA THR A 65 25.90 8.78 -7.97
C THR A 65 27.17 7.95 -7.91
N ASN A 66 28.32 8.60 -8.00
CA ASN A 66 29.61 7.94 -7.85
C ASN A 66 29.99 7.87 -6.37
N ARG A 67 30.39 6.69 -5.90
CA ARG A 67 30.86 6.43 -4.54
C ARG A 67 32.26 5.82 -4.59
N PHE A 68 33.09 6.10 -3.59
CA PHE A 68 34.44 5.53 -3.51
C PHE A 68 34.37 4.02 -3.22
N LEU A 69 35.12 3.23 -4.00
CA LEU A 69 35.15 1.77 -3.89
C LEU A 69 35.49 1.31 -2.47
N LEU A 70 36.49 1.94 -1.83
CA LEU A 70 36.94 1.56 -0.50
C LEU A 70 35.83 1.72 0.56
N THR A 71 35.08 2.81 0.50
CA THR A 71 33.96 3.08 1.41
C THR A 71 32.86 2.04 1.25
N GLU A 72 32.53 1.72 0.00
CA GLU A 72 31.50 0.70 -0.33
C GLU A 72 31.91 -0.71 0.09
N MET A 73 33.20 -1.06 -0.03
CA MET A 73 33.72 -2.35 0.44
C MET A 73 33.68 -2.49 1.97
N LEU A 74 33.79 -1.39 2.71
CA LEU A 74 33.71 -1.40 4.18
C LEU A 74 32.26 -1.44 4.68
N THR A 75 31.31 -0.83 3.95
CA THR A 75 29.89 -0.84 4.32
C THR A 75 29.16 -2.11 3.91
N LEU A 76 29.69 -2.88 2.95
CA LEU A 76 29.21 -4.20 2.47
C LEU A 76 27.73 -4.30 2.06
N GLU A 77 26.97 -3.21 2.11
CA GLU A 77 25.56 -3.14 1.76
C GLU A 77 25.35 -2.09 0.65
N ALA A 78 24.49 -2.40 -0.31
CA ALA A 78 24.07 -1.42 -1.31
C ALA A 78 23.19 -0.36 -0.62
N PRO A 79 23.44 0.94 -0.85
CA PRO A 79 22.66 1.99 -0.19
C PRO A 79 21.18 1.90 -0.59
N PRO A 80 20.26 2.28 0.32
CA PRO A 80 18.86 2.44 -0.04
C PRO A 80 18.70 3.53 -1.11
N VAL A 81 17.71 3.35 -1.97
CA VAL A 81 17.27 4.38 -2.92
C VAL A 81 16.07 5.09 -2.31
N PHE A 82 16.18 6.40 -2.17
CA PHE A 82 15.09 7.27 -1.73
C PHE A 82 15.02 8.48 -2.67
N PHE A 83 13.84 8.73 -3.24
CA PHE A 83 13.60 9.92 -4.04
C PHE A 83 12.11 10.28 -4.00
N THR A 84 11.84 11.57 -4.16
CA THR A 84 10.47 12.10 -4.24
C THR A 84 10.17 12.47 -5.70
N LEU A 85 8.93 12.23 -6.11
CA LEU A 85 8.38 12.63 -7.40
C LEU A 85 7.31 13.69 -7.18
N ASP A 86 7.61 14.92 -7.57
CA ASP A 86 6.67 16.03 -7.50
C ASP A 86 5.91 16.17 -8.83
N ILE A 87 4.59 16.27 -8.75
CA ILE A 87 3.67 16.40 -9.89
C ILE A 87 2.84 17.66 -9.72
N ASN A 88 2.97 18.58 -10.68
CA ASN A 88 2.33 19.90 -10.62
C ASN A 88 1.73 20.30 -11.96
N LYS A 89 0.48 20.78 -11.94
CA LYS A 89 -0.21 21.39 -13.08
C LYS A 89 -1.17 22.46 -12.58
N GLU A 90 -1.20 23.60 -13.27
CA GLU A 90 -2.18 24.67 -12.97
C GLU A 90 -3.62 24.16 -13.16
N GLY A 91 -4.51 24.51 -12.23
CA GLY A 91 -5.90 24.02 -12.19
C GLY A 91 -6.06 22.63 -11.59
N TYR A 92 -4.95 21.96 -11.26
CA TYR A 92 -4.93 20.67 -10.59
C TYR A 92 -4.31 20.79 -9.21
N LEU A 93 -4.70 19.83 -8.39
CA LEU A 93 -4.14 19.66 -7.07
C LEU A 93 -2.72 19.09 -7.16
N PRO A 94 -1.75 19.66 -6.42
CA PRO A 94 -0.39 19.14 -6.41
C PRO A 94 -0.36 17.75 -5.79
N TYR A 95 0.60 16.94 -6.26
CA TYR A 95 0.79 15.58 -5.81
C TYR A 95 2.28 15.27 -5.63
N HIS A 96 2.58 14.53 -4.56
CA HIS A 96 3.94 14.15 -4.17
C HIS A 96 3.96 12.65 -3.89
N PHE A 97 4.96 11.95 -4.41
CA PHE A 97 5.12 10.52 -4.18
C PHE A 97 6.55 10.21 -3.72
N ASP A 98 6.67 9.60 -2.55
CA ASP A 98 7.95 9.18 -2.00
C ASP A 98 8.25 7.72 -2.35
N PHE A 99 9.37 7.49 -3.01
CA PHE A 99 9.88 6.17 -3.32
C PHE A 99 10.94 5.76 -2.31
N PHE A 100 10.77 4.59 -1.71
CA PHE A 100 11.77 3.98 -0.85
C PHE A 100 12.03 2.52 -1.23
N GLN A 101 13.27 2.21 -1.60
CA GLN A 101 13.72 0.85 -1.84
C GLN A 101 14.97 0.57 -1.00
N ARG A 102 14.79 -0.21 0.08
CA ARG A 102 15.84 -0.52 1.07
C ARG A 102 17.16 -1.01 0.45
N HIS A 103 17.08 -1.82 -0.60
CA HIS A 103 18.24 -2.40 -1.28
C HIS A 103 18.36 -1.96 -2.76
N GLY A 104 17.84 -0.77 -3.10
CA GLY A 104 17.74 -0.29 -4.48
C GLY A 104 19.07 0.13 -5.12
N GLY A 105 20.07 0.55 -4.34
CA GLY A 105 21.31 1.16 -4.87
C GLY A 105 22.22 0.20 -5.63
N GLY A 106 21.98 -1.10 -5.49
CA GLY A 106 22.75 -2.17 -6.14
C GLY A 106 22.28 -2.51 -7.56
N ARG A 107 21.21 -1.88 -8.05
CA ARG A 107 20.66 -2.14 -9.38
C ARG A 107 21.68 -1.77 -10.48
N GLN A 108 21.71 -2.60 -11.52
CA GLN A 108 22.57 -2.42 -12.70
C GLN A 108 22.22 -1.13 -13.45
N LYS A 109 23.15 -0.65 -14.29
CA LYS A 109 22.92 0.49 -15.18
C LYS A 109 21.81 0.14 -16.20
N GLY A 110 20.93 1.08 -16.49
CA GLY A 110 19.73 0.86 -17.30
C GLY A 110 18.53 0.38 -16.48
N ALA A 111 18.56 0.57 -15.17
CA ALA A 111 17.42 0.25 -14.30
C ALA A 111 16.22 1.13 -14.68
N THR A 112 15.09 0.50 -14.97
CA THR A 112 13.84 1.16 -15.35
C THR A 112 12.72 0.73 -14.41
N ASP A 113 11.85 1.68 -14.06
CA ASP A 113 10.60 1.48 -13.33
C ASP A 113 9.43 2.10 -14.11
N ALA A 114 8.30 1.40 -14.14
CA ALA A 114 7.07 1.87 -14.77
C ALA A 114 6.02 2.14 -13.69
N LEU A 115 5.60 3.40 -13.56
CA LEU A 115 4.58 3.84 -12.60
C LEU A 115 3.15 3.71 -13.12
N ASP A 116 2.97 3.09 -14.30
CA ASP A 116 1.68 2.97 -14.96
C ASP A 116 1.01 4.35 -15.14
N THR A 117 -0.28 4.48 -14.80
CA THR A 117 -1.04 5.72 -14.94
C THR A 117 -1.30 6.37 -13.59
N ILE A 118 -0.95 7.65 -13.50
CA ILE A 118 -1.17 8.50 -12.34
C ILE A 118 -2.36 9.40 -12.58
N TYR A 119 -3.29 9.43 -11.62
CA TYR A 119 -4.48 10.26 -11.70
C TYR A 119 -4.36 11.44 -10.74
N ILE A 120 -4.57 12.65 -11.24
CA ILE A 120 -4.60 13.86 -10.40
C ILE A 120 -5.95 14.57 -10.52
N ARG A 121 -6.44 15.06 -9.38
CA ARG A 121 -7.74 15.72 -9.27
C ARG A 121 -7.64 17.20 -9.62
N ARG A 122 -8.69 17.77 -10.24
CA ARG A 122 -8.82 19.23 -10.35
C ARG A 122 -9.16 19.84 -8.99
N ILE A 123 -8.83 21.12 -8.80
CA ILE A 123 -9.02 21.81 -7.51
C ILE A 123 -10.48 21.78 -7.04
N ASP A 124 -11.42 22.08 -7.95
CA ASP A 124 -12.85 22.20 -7.65
C ASP A 124 -13.68 20.99 -8.13
N GLN A 125 -13.02 19.86 -8.42
CA GLN A 125 -13.74 18.66 -8.86
C GLN A 125 -14.36 17.95 -7.65
N GLU A 126 -15.70 17.96 -7.61
CA GLU A 126 -16.49 17.18 -6.66
C GLU A 126 -16.69 15.75 -7.19
N ILE A 127 -16.54 14.76 -6.29
CA ILE A 127 -16.84 13.36 -6.61
C ILE A 127 -18.25 13.06 -6.11
N ILE A 128 -19.15 12.80 -7.05
CA ILE A 128 -20.54 12.43 -6.75
C ILE A 128 -20.57 10.94 -6.41
N LEU A 129 -20.86 10.61 -5.14
CA LEU A 129 -20.82 9.24 -4.63
C LEU A 129 -21.67 8.26 -5.45
N GLN A 130 -22.85 8.71 -5.88
CA GLN A 130 -23.83 7.90 -6.61
C GLN A 130 -23.30 7.42 -7.95
N ASP A 131 -22.40 8.16 -8.58
CA ASP A 131 -21.77 7.76 -9.83
C ASP A 131 -20.61 6.79 -9.59
N TYR A 132 -20.10 6.75 -8.36
CA TYR A 132 -18.84 6.11 -8.01
C TYR A 132 -19.00 4.76 -7.33
N ILE A 133 -19.88 4.66 -6.34
CA ILE A 133 -19.93 3.53 -5.40
C ILE A 133 -20.41 2.21 -6.03
N TYR A 134 -20.89 2.28 -7.27
CA TYR A 134 -21.42 1.15 -8.02
C TYR A 134 -20.40 0.43 -8.92
N ASP A 135 -19.13 0.84 -8.86
CA ASP A 135 -18.03 0.28 -9.65
C ASP A 135 -17.23 -0.79 -8.90
N ARG A 136 -17.92 -1.85 -8.45
CA ARG A 136 -17.32 -3.02 -7.77
C ARG A 136 -16.41 -2.60 -6.61
N TRP A 137 -16.98 -1.83 -5.71
CA TRP A 137 -16.29 -1.47 -4.47
C TRP A 137 -16.31 -2.63 -3.49
N ILE A 138 -15.16 -2.83 -2.87
CA ILE A 138 -14.95 -3.78 -1.79
C ILE A 138 -14.60 -2.97 -0.55
N PHE A 139 -15.40 -3.11 0.50
CA PHE A 139 -15.18 -2.42 1.77
C PHE A 139 -14.63 -3.37 2.81
N SER A 140 -13.61 -2.92 3.52
CA SER A 140 -13.08 -3.57 4.71
C SER A 140 -13.54 -2.79 5.93
N ALA A 141 -14.21 -3.46 6.86
CA ALA A 141 -14.72 -2.79 8.05
C ALA A 141 -13.70 -2.84 9.21
N SER A 142 -13.70 -1.79 10.02
CA SER A 142 -12.98 -1.74 11.29
C SER A 142 -13.56 -2.73 12.30
N LYS A 143 -12.83 -2.92 13.40
CA LYS A 143 -13.21 -3.83 14.50
C LYS A 143 -14.61 -3.58 15.05
N ASN A 144 -14.96 -2.31 15.27
CA ASN A 144 -16.24 -1.92 15.86
C ASN A 144 -17.33 -1.74 14.79
N LEU A 145 -17.00 -1.96 13.52
CA LEU A 145 -17.82 -1.58 12.37
C LEU A 145 -18.14 -0.08 12.33
N ASP A 146 -17.31 0.75 12.99
CA ASP A 146 -17.43 2.21 13.02
C ASP A 146 -16.80 2.90 11.81
N THR A 147 -15.96 2.19 11.04
CA THR A 147 -15.33 2.73 9.84
C THR A 147 -15.30 1.67 8.75
N LEU A 148 -15.63 2.05 7.51
CA LEU A 148 -15.49 1.23 6.32
C LEU A 148 -14.44 1.84 5.39
N TYR A 149 -13.44 1.05 5.03
CA TYR A 149 -12.41 1.40 4.07
C TYR A 149 -12.70 0.71 2.75
N GLY A 150 -13.21 1.47 1.78
CA GLY A 150 -13.54 1.03 0.44
C GLY A 150 -12.36 1.12 -0.51
N THR A 151 -12.22 0.11 -1.37
CA THR A 151 -11.34 0.12 -2.54
C THR A 151 -12.11 -0.24 -3.80
N ASN A 152 -11.81 0.43 -4.90
CA ASN A 152 -12.36 0.12 -6.22
C ASN A 152 -11.61 -1.08 -6.85
N LYS A 153 -12.21 -1.80 -7.80
CA LYS A 153 -11.54 -2.81 -8.63
C LYS A 153 -10.22 -2.33 -9.29
N ASN A 154 -10.08 -1.02 -9.51
CA ASN A 154 -8.90 -0.42 -10.12
C ASN A 154 -7.79 -0.11 -9.10
N TYR A 155 -8.09 -0.22 -7.80
CA TYR A 155 -7.13 0.03 -6.72
C TYR A 155 -5.95 -0.93 -6.82
N ARG A 156 -4.72 -0.38 -6.77
CA ARG A 156 -3.49 -1.15 -6.74
C ARG A 156 -2.65 -0.74 -5.55
N SER A 157 -2.39 -1.68 -4.65
CA SER A 157 -1.58 -1.47 -3.44
C SER A 157 -0.12 -1.06 -3.69
N THR A 158 0.36 -1.19 -4.93
CA THR A 158 1.71 -0.77 -5.35
C THR A 158 1.74 0.59 -6.05
N ASN A 159 0.58 1.13 -6.40
CA ASN A 159 0.43 2.43 -7.06
C ASN A 159 -0.65 3.22 -6.33
N ILE A 160 -0.41 3.44 -5.04
CA ILE A 160 -1.36 4.08 -4.15
C ILE A 160 -1.29 5.57 -4.42
N ILE A 161 -2.15 6.00 -5.33
CA ILE A 161 -2.30 7.40 -5.68
C ILE A 161 -3.51 7.90 -4.93
N ASN A 162 -3.30 8.15 -3.64
CA ASN A 162 -4.29 8.77 -2.80
C ASN A 162 -3.65 9.89 -1.99
N ARG A 163 -4.50 10.81 -1.53
CA ARG A 163 -4.08 11.90 -0.62
C ARG A 163 -4.04 11.47 0.84
N GLU A 164 -4.66 10.32 1.14
CA GLU A 164 -4.66 9.72 2.45
C GLU A 164 -3.44 8.81 2.61
N SER A 165 -2.30 9.40 2.99
CA SER A 165 -1.02 8.68 3.17
C SER A 165 -1.16 7.43 4.03
N ASP A 166 -2.06 7.50 5.01
CA ASP A 166 -2.26 6.46 6.01
C ASP A 166 -3.38 5.50 5.63
N PHE A 167 -4.07 5.69 4.49
CA PHE A 167 -5.15 4.81 4.06
C PHE A 167 -4.66 3.37 3.92
N GLN A 168 -3.48 3.15 3.33
CA GLN A 168 -2.98 1.78 3.14
C GLN A 168 -2.68 1.11 4.46
N ASP A 169 -2.10 1.86 5.40
CA ASP A 169 -1.92 1.39 6.75
C ASP A 169 -3.30 1.09 7.33
N HIS A 170 -4.23 2.04 7.43
CA HIS A 170 -5.55 1.82 8.01
C HIS A 170 -6.38 0.74 7.32
N TYR A 171 -6.25 0.56 6.00
CA TYR A 171 -6.92 -0.48 5.22
C TYR A 171 -6.34 -1.86 5.56
N ASN A 172 -5.00 -1.99 5.60
CA ASN A 172 -4.34 -3.24 5.98
C ASN A 172 -4.52 -3.57 7.47
N TRP A 173 -4.43 -2.57 8.33
CA TRP A 173 -4.64 -2.69 9.78
C TRP A 173 -6.12 -2.94 10.10
N GLY A 174 -7.04 -2.35 9.35
CA GLY A 174 -8.49 -2.58 9.44
C GLY A 174 -8.87 -4.02 9.10
N LEU A 175 -8.17 -4.65 8.15
CA LEU A 175 -8.29 -6.08 7.84
C LEU A 175 -7.67 -7.01 8.90
N VAL A 176 -6.74 -6.53 9.73
CA VAL A 176 -5.92 -7.39 10.60
C VAL A 176 -5.67 -6.74 11.96
N TYR A 177 -6.72 -6.43 12.72
CA TYR A 177 -6.52 -6.34 14.16
C TYR A 177 -6.59 -7.70 14.81
N LYS A 178 -5.38 -8.21 15.02
CA LYS A 178 -4.99 -9.26 15.97
C LYS A 178 -5.68 -8.97 17.30
N TYR A 179 -6.78 -9.64 17.57
CA TYR A 179 -7.36 -9.64 18.90
C TYR A 179 -6.34 -10.30 19.83
N LYS A 180 -5.62 -9.49 20.60
CA LYS A 180 -5.14 -9.95 21.90
C LYS A 180 -6.37 -10.09 22.78
N ASN A 181 -7.01 -11.26 22.73
CA ASN A 181 -8.09 -11.54 23.64
C ASN A 181 -7.49 -11.55 25.06
N LYS A 182 -8.02 -10.73 25.98
CA LYS A 182 -7.45 -10.64 27.34
C LYS A 182 -7.77 -11.86 28.20
N SER A 183 -8.66 -12.73 27.72
CA SER A 183 -9.09 -13.92 28.43
C SER A 183 -8.91 -15.15 27.55
N PRO A 184 -8.12 -16.13 27.98
CA PRO A 184 -8.02 -17.40 27.28
C PRO A 184 -9.37 -18.15 27.34
N ILE A 185 -9.63 -19.09 26.40
CA ILE A 185 -10.81 -19.99 26.44
C ILE A 185 -10.85 -20.72 27.79
N ASP A 186 -9.68 -21.09 28.30
CA ASP A 186 -9.47 -21.72 29.59
C ASP A 186 -8.17 -21.16 30.20
N SER A 187 -8.15 -20.99 31.52
CA SER A 187 -7.00 -20.64 32.36
C SER A 187 -5.69 -21.41 32.06
N SER A 188 -5.76 -22.56 31.39
CA SER A 188 -4.63 -23.41 31.02
C SER A 188 -3.87 -22.99 29.73
N TRP A 189 -4.41 -22.04 28.96
CA TRP A 189 -3.86 -21.59 27.66
C TRP A 189 -3.06 -20.29 27.78
N SER A 190 -2.02 -20.13 26.95
CA SER A 190 -1.32 -18.85 26.86
C SER A 190 -2.05 -17.88 25.92
N VAL A 191 -2.08 -16.60 26.28
CA VAL A 191 -2.76 -15.54 25.52
C VAL A 191 -2.28 -15.48 24.06
N GLU A 192 -1.00 -15.73 23.84
CA GLU A 192 -0.33 -15.72 22.52
C GLU A 192 -0.76 -16.87 21.59
N SER A 193 -1.43 -17.89 22.12
CA SER A 193 -1.91 -19.06 21.39
C SER A 193 -3.36 -18.93 20.93
N TYR A 194 -4.00 -17.81 21.27
CA TYR A 194 -5.39 -17.51 20.96
C TYR A 194 -5.58 -16.23 20.12
N ASP A 195 -4.51 -15.66 19.56
CA ASP A 195 -4.67 -14.45 18.76
C ASP A 195 -5.49 -14.76 17.49
N LEU A 196 -6.66 -14.12 17.38
CA LEU A 196 -7.59 -14.21 16.25
C LEU A 196 -7.53 -12.92 15.43
N ALA A 197 -7.52 -13.03 14.11
CA ALA A 197 -7.86 -11.95 13.19
C ALA A 197 -9.34 -12.09 12.81
N THR A 198 -10.06 -10.98 12.77
CA THR A 198 -11.40 -10.93 12.17
C THR A 198 -11.36 -9.93 11.03
N SER A 199 -11.71 -10.38 9.83
CA SER A 199 -11.93 -9.51 8.68
C SER A 199 -13.42 -9.47 8.36
N CYS A 200 -13.91 -8.31 7.94
CA CYS A 200 -15.27 -8.12 7.46
C CYS A 200 -15.18 -7.40 6.13
N THR A 201 -15.60 -8.08 5.07
CA THR A 201 -15.60 -7.56 3.69
C THR A 201 -17.03 -7.33 3.24
N ILE A 202 -17.34 -6.19 2.64
CA ILE A 202 -18.67 -5.86 2.13
C ILE A 202 -18.56 -5.52 0.65
N ASN A 203 -19.27 -6.25 -0.19
CA ASN A 203 -19.37 -6.00 -1.63
C ASN A 203 -20.70 -5.33 -1.93
N LEU A 204 -20.67 -4.20 -2.62
CA LEU A 204 -21.88 -3.46 -3.00
C LEU A 204 -22.26 -3.74 -4.46
N SER A 205 -23.58 -3.86 -4.70
CA SER A 205 -24.16 -4.09 -6.01
C SER A 205 -25.02 -2.92 -6.47
N ARG A 206 -25.12 -2.75 -7.80
CA ARG A 206 -25.90 -1.68 -8.46
C ARG A 206 -27.40 -1.71 -8.15
N ASP A 207 -27.94 -2.85 -7.79
CA ASP A 207 -29.35 -3.04 -7.43
C ASP A 207 -29.66 -2.65 -5.97
N GLY A 208 -28.69 -2.03 -5.28
CA GLY A 208 -28.81 -1.68 -3.86
C GLY A 208 -28.71 -2.88 -2.92
N SER A 209 -28.23 -4.05 -3.38
CA SER A 209 -27.88 -5.17 -2.49
C SER A 209 -26.42 -5.14 -2.07
N TYR A 210 -26.13 -5.76 -0.93
CA TYR A 210 -24.75 -6.02 -0.54
C TYR A 210 -24.57 -7.46 -0.09
N GLU A 211 -23.34 -7.94 -0.26
CA GLU A 211 -22.86 -9.22 0.26
C GLU A 211 -21.71 -8.95 1.22
N GLY A 212 -21.94 -9.22 2.49
CA GLY A 212 -20.96 -9.07 3.56
C GLY A 212 -20.43 -10.44 3.98
N LYS A 213 -19.11 -10.60 4.03
CA LYS A 213 -18.42 -11.80 4.49
C LYS A 213 -17.56 -11.48 5.69
N LYS A 214 -17.82 -12.12 6.82
CA LYS A 214 -17.02 -12.03 8.04
C LYS A 214 -16.26 -13.33 8.25
N ILE A 215 -14.95 -13.23 8.39
CA ILE A 215 -14.04 -14.37 8.56
C ILE A 215 -13.27 -14.18 9.85
N LYS A 216 -13.20 -15.21 10.69
CA LYS A 216 -12.28 -15.26 11.84
C LYS A 216 -11.20 -16.29 11.59
N THR A 217 -9.94 -15.86 11.60
CA THR A 217 -8.78 -16.72 11.39
C THR A 217 -7.82 -16.65 12.58
N TYR A 218 -7.19 -17.76 12.94
CA TYR A 218 -6.12 -17.76 13.93
C TYR A 218 -4.83 -17.24 13.31
N LEU A 219 -4.14 -16.34 14.01
CA LEU A 219 -2.86 -15.80 13.55
C LEU A 219 -1.72 -16.80 13.64
N ASN A 220 -1.80 -17.71 14.61
CA ASN A 220 -0.85 -18.80 14.76
C ASN A 220 -1.59 -20.13 14.98
N PRO A 221 -2.17 -20.69 13.90
CA PRO A 221 -2.94 -21.93 13.98
C PRO A 221 -2.10 -23.09 14.54
N TRP A 222 -0.81 -23.14 14.20
CA TRP A 222 0.09 -24.20 14.66
C TRP A 222 0.33 -24.14 16.17
N ARG A 223 0.58 -22.95 16.72
CA ARG A 223 0.78 -22.77 18.17
C ARG A 223 -0.48 -23.13 18.94
N HIS A 224 -1.64 -22.74 18.42
CA HIS A 224 -2.94 -23.11 18.95
C HIS A 224 -3.11 -24.63 19.01
N ARG A 225 -2.86 -25.34 17.90
CA ARG A 225 -2.92 -26.80 17.84
C ARG A 225 -1.96 -27.46 18.82
N LYS A 226 -0.71 -26.98 18.91
CA LYS A 226 0.30 -27.52 19.83
C LYS A 226 -0.13 -27.41 21.30
N GLU A 227 -0.76 -26.30 21.68
CA GLU A 227 -1.29 -26.15 23.05
C GLU A 227 -2.50 -27.05 23.29
N TYR A 228 -3.41 -27.16 22.33
CA TYR A 228 -4.54 -28.08 22.42
C TYR A 228 -4.07 -29.53 22.60
N ASP A 229 -3.15 -29.99 21.75
CA ASP A 229 -2.59 -31.34 21.78
C ASP A 229 -1.90 -31.61 23.14
N ARG A 230 -1.21 -30.61 23.71
CA ARG A 230 -0.57 -30.71 25.02
C ARG A 230 -1.60 -30.92 26.13
N THR A 231 -2.74 -30.22 26.07
CA THR A 231 -3.72 -30.17 27.16
C THR A 231 -4.72 -31.32 27.09
N TYR A 232 -5.31 -31.58 25.92
CA TYR A 232 -6.46 -32.48 25.77
C TYR A 232 -6.11 -33.81 25.07
N ARG A 233 -4.97 -33.89 24.37
CA ARG A 233 -4.46 -35.10 23.69
C ARG A 233 -5.46 -35.81 22.77
N GLU A 234 -6.35 -35.06 22.16
CA GLU A 234 -7.38 -35.55 21.24
C GLU A 234 -7.28 -34.84 19.88
N SER A 235 -7.95 -35.38 18.87
CA SER A 235 -7.96 -34.76 17.54
C SER A 235 -8.71 -33.43 17.57
N TYR A 236 -8.00 -32.35 17.26
CA TYR A 236 -8.57 -31.00 17.18
C TYR A 236 -8.50 -30.43 15.77
N GLN A 237 -9.62 -29.91 15.29
CA GLN A 237 -9.67 -29.07 14.11
C GLN A 237 -9.79 -27.62 14.56
N ILE A 238 -8.90 -26.78 14.02
CA ILE A 238 -8.91 -25.34 14.28
C ILE A 238 -10.19 -24.77 13.65
N PRO A 239 -11.09 -24.17 14.45
CA PRO A 239 -12.33 -23.66 13.93
C PRO A 239 -12.05 -22.48 12.98
N ASN A 240 -12.56 -22.56 11.76
CA ASN A 240 -12.66 -21.42 10.86
C ASN A 240 -14.11 -20.96 10.93
N GLU A 241 -14.35 -19.81 11.55
CA GLU A 241 -15.70 -19.24 11.62
C GLU A 241 -15.89 -18.26 10.46
N GLU A 242 -16.76 -18.63 9.54
CA GLU A 242 -17.23 -17.77 8.46
C GLU A 242 -18.71 -17.50 8.65
N SER A 243 -19.12 -16.25 8.49
CA SER A 243 -20.51 -15.85 8.53
C SER A 243 -20.79 -14.82 7.44
N ASP A 244 -21.86 -15.07 6.68
CA ASP A 244 -22.30 -14.19 5.62
C ASP A 244 -23.45 -13.30 6.11
N SER A 245 -23.51 -12.09 5.59
CA SER A 245 -24.55 -11.09 5.85
C SER A 245 -24.97 -10.49 4.53
N ASN A 246 -26.20 -10.75 4.11
CA ASN A 246 -26.73 -10.23 2.85
C ASN A 246 -27.91 -9.32 3.17
N GLY A 247 -27.97 -8.17 2.51
CA GLY A 247 -28.99 -7.17 2.80
C GLY A 247 -29.11 -6.12 1.71
N LYS A 248 -29.80 -5.04 2.05
CA LYS A 248 -29.99 -3.87 1.20
C LYS A 248 -29.29 -2.65 1.79
N PHE A 249 -28.79 -1.81 0.90
CA PHE A 249 -28.25 -0.50 1.21
C PHE A 249 -28.87 0.57 0.31
N SER A 250 -28.81 1.83 0.75
CA SER A 250 -29.22 2.97 -0.05
C SER A 250 -28.25 4.13 0.14
N VAL A 251 -28.14 4.97 -0.89
CA VAL A 251 -27.25 6.14 -0.91
C VAL A 251 -28.12 7.39 -0.90
N LEU A 252 -27.90 8.28 0.06
CA LEU A 252 -28.59 9.56 0.16
C LEU A 252 -27.57 10.67 0.38
N GLY A 253 -27.27 11.45 -0.68
CA GLY A 253 -26.19 12.45 -0.62
C GLY A 253 -24.86 11.80 -0.25
N ASN A 254 -24.27 12.23 0.86
CA ASN A 254 -22.98 11.75 1.36
C ASN A 254 -23.11 10.66 2.44
N THR A 255 -24.26 9.99 2.52
CA THR A 255 -24.48 8.91 3.48
C THR A 255 -24.90 7.60 2.81
N LEU A 256 -24.40 6.50 3.37
CA LEU A 256 -24.85 5.14 3.08
C LEU A 256 -25.68 4.63 4.24
N HIS A 257 -26.87 4.14 3.94
CA HIS A 257 -27.74 3.49 4.92
C HIS A 257 -27.76 1.98 4.64
N PHE A 258 -27.33 1.19 5.61
CA PHE A 258 -27.43 -0.26 5.60
C PHE A 258 -28.61 -0.71 6.44
N ASP A 259 -29.27 -1.77 6.01
CA ASP A 259 -30.31 -2.41 6.79
C ASP A 259 -29.75 -3.13 8.04
N LYS A 260 -30.66 -3.74 8.81
CA LYS A 260 -30.32 -4.47 10.03
C LYS A 260 -29.53 -5.76 9.80
N ALA A 261 -29.39 -6.25 8.57
CA ALA A 261 -28.70 -7.52 8.31
C ALA A 261 -27.19 -7.40 8.51
N LEU A 262 -26.62 -6.19 8.51
CA LEU A 262 -25.17 -5.98 8.67
C LEU A 262 -24.73 -6.09 10.13
N VAL A 263 -25.40 -5.38 11.04
CA VAL A 263 -24.98 -5.24 12.46
C VAL A 263 -26.11 -5.58 13.45
N GLY A 264 -27.24 -6.11 12.96
CA GLY A 264 -28.44 -6.38 13.78
C GLY A 264 -29.34 -5.15 13.99
N VAL A 265 -28.84 -3.96 13.69
CA VAL A 265 -29.57 -2.69 13.68
C VAL A 265 -29.29 -1.94 12.37
N PRO A 266 -30.21 -1.08 11.89
CA PRO A 266 -29.90 -0.20 10.76
C PRO A 266 -28.73 0.73 11.12
N VAL A 267 -27.77 0.85 10.21
CA VAL A 267 -26.56 1.67 10.42
C VAL A 267 -26.41 2.67 9.28
N THR A 268 -25.98 3.88 9.63
CA THR A 268 -25.67 4.92 8.65
C THR A 268 -24.18 5.23 8.70
N TYR A 269 -23.53 5.27 7.55
CA TYR A 269 -22.17 5.74 7.39
C TYR A 269 -22.15 7.04 6.59
N GLN A 270 -21.31 7.98 6.99
CA GLN A 270 -21.06 9.24 6.32
C GLN A 270 -19.68 9.20 5.65
N ILE A 271 -19.55 9.80 4.47
CA ILE A 271 -18.25 9.97 3.81
C ILE A 271 -17.37 10.88 4.66
N ASP A 272 -16.20 10.37 5.01
CA ASP A 272 -15.12 11.13 5.62
C ASP A 272 -14.15 11.63 4.55
N SER A 273 -13.67 10.72 3.70
CA SER A 273 -12.78 11.02 2.58
C SER A 273 -13.14 10.19 1.35
N ILE A 274 -13.07 10.79 0.16
CA ILE A 274 -13.32 10.13 -1.11
C ILE A 274 -12.25 10.51 -2.13
N ASP A 275 -11.71 9.49 -2.79
CA ASP A 275 -10.76 9.63 -3.88
C ASP A 275 -11.12 8.64 -5.02
N ARG A 276 -10.37 8.66 -6.13
CA ARG A 276 -10.70 7.89 -7.33
C ARG A 276 -10.84 6.38 -7.11
N ASP A 277 -9.96 5.81 -6.30
CA ASP A 277 -9.93 4.36 -6.09
C ASP A 277 -10.09 3.98 -4.60
N ILE A 278 -10.28 4.97 -3.72
CA ILE A 278 -10.45 4.79 -2.27
C ILE A 278 -11.64 5.57 -1.72
N LEU A 279 -12.24 5.06 -0.65
CA LEU A 279 -13.37 5.69 0.02
C LEU A 279 -13.30 5.36 1.52
N ILE A 280 -13.41 6.36 2.38
CA ILE A 280 -13.47 6.18 3.83
C ILE A 280 -14.85 6.62 4.31
N LEU A 281 -15.55 5.72 4.99
CA LEU A 281 -16.87 5.97 5.55
C LEU A 281 -16.82 5.79 7.06
N ILE A 282 -17.38 6.72 7.82
CA ILE A 282 -17.46 6.67 9.29
C ILE A 282 -18.91 6.56 9.73
N GLN A 283 -19.17 5.65 10.67
CA GLN A 283 -20.49 5.45 11.24
C GLN A 283 -20.95 6.71 11.97
N LYS A 284 -22.22 7.08 11.75
CA LYS A 284 -22.87 8.22 12.40
C LYS A 284 -23.77 7.79 13.55
#